data_AF-A0A3B9W9E8-F1
#
_entry.id   AF-A0A3B9W9E8-F1
#
_cell.length_a   1.000
_cell.length_b   1.000
_cell.length_c   1.000
_cell.angle_alpha   90.00
_cell.angle_beta   90.00
_cell.angle_gamma   90.00
#
_symmetry.space_group_name_H-M   'P 1'
#
loop_
_entity.id
_entity.type
_entity.pdbx_description
1 polymer ?
#
loop_
_entity_poly.entity_id
_entity_poly.type
_entity_poly.pdbx_seq_one_letter_code
_entity_poly.pdbx_strand_id
1 'polypeptide(L)'
;MNSTAQRPPYAPQATPESREQWVDVTVRADTAHQVVSLTEPDGQEHTYVTDDVRELALATQHTRGRGQWCAKYRRLLVPGASRVTGGMSFYKLEPVPA
;
A
#
# COMPACT_ATOMS: atom_id res chain seq x y z
N MET A 1 40.64 -11.32 -35.51
CA MET A 1 39.18 -11.30 -35.28
C MET A 1 38.92 -11.88 -33.89
N ASN A 2 38.77 -11.04 -32.88
CA ASN A 2 38.33 -11.49 -31.55
C ASN A 2 37.89 -10.28 -30.73
N SER A 3 36.62 -10.21 -30.37
CA SER A 3 36.08 -9.38 -29.27
C SER A 3 34.67 -9.87 -28.95
N THR A 4 34.59 -10.92 -28.14
CA THR A 4 33.38 -11.34 -27.44
C THR A 4 33.06 -10.28 -26.39
N ALA A 5 32.10 -9.40 -26.69
CA ALA A 5 31.56 -8.46 -25.70
C ALA A 5 30.77 -9.26 -24.66
N GLN A 6 31.36 -9.46 -23.48
CA GLN A 6 30.65 -9.95 -22.30
C GLN A 6 29.60 -8.90 -21.88
N ARG A 7 28.32 -9.28 -21.91
CA ARG A 7 27.25 -8.50 -21.29
C ARG A 7 27.52 -8.41 -19.78
N PRO A 8 27.35 -7.24 -19.14
CA PRO A 8 27.49 -7.15 -17.71
C PRO A 8 26.46 -8.06 -17.01
N PRO A 9 26.82 -8.70 -15.89
CA PRO A 9 25.88 -9.52 -15.13
C PRO A 9 24.71 -8.64 -14.70
N TYR A 10 23.50 -9.19 -14.85
CA TYR A 10 22.25 -8.61 -14.40
C TYR A 10 22.43 -7.93 -13.04
N ALA A 11 22.33 -6.61 -13.02
CA ALA A 11 22.19 -5.90 -11.76
C ALA A 11 20.99 -6.51 -11.03
N PRO A 12 21.08 -6.83 -9.72
CA PRO A 12 19.91 -7.26 -8.99
C PRO A 12 18.84 -6.20 -9.17
N GLN A 13 17.72 -6.58 -9.79
CA GLN A 13 16.54 -5.73 -9.86
C GLN A 13 16.20 -5.39 -8.41
N ALA A 14 16.42 -4.14 -8.02
CA ALA A 14 15.91 -3.65 -6.75
C ALA A 14 14.41 -3.95 -6.78
N THR A 15 13.96 -4.88 -5.92
CA THR A 15 12.52 -5.09 -5.76
C THR A 15 11.93 -3.71 -5.43
N PRO A 16 10.82 -3.31 -6.07
CA PRO A 16 10.22 -1.99 -5.85
C PRO A 16 9.95 -1.72 -4.36
N GLU A 17 9.79 -2.78 -3.57
CA GLU A 17 9.69 -2.77 -2.11
C GLU A 17 10.86 -2.10 -1.38
N SER A 18 12.07 -2.06 -1.97
CA SER A 18 13.26 -1.49 -1.32
C SER A 18 13.38 0.03 -1.49
N ARG A 19 12.63 0.66 -2.40
CA ARG A 19 12.63 2.11 -2.60
C ARG A 19 11.42 2.74 -1.91
N GLU A 20 11.61 3.94 -1.39
CA GLU A 20 10.46 4.71 -0.91
C GLU A 20 9.65 5.16 -2.13
N GLN A 21 8.44 4.62 -2.24
CA GLN A 21 7.49 4.96 -3.28
C GLN A 21 6.10 5.02 -2.65
N TRP A 22 5.34 6.05 -3.02
CA TRP A 22 3.93 6.19 -2.69
C TRP A 22 3.13 5.94 -3.97
N VAL A 23 2.23 4.96 -3.93
CA VAL A 23 1.40 4.55 -5.07
C VAL A 23 -0.05 4.87 -4.73
N ASP A 24 -0.75 5.54 -5.64
CA ASP A 24 -2.20 5.75 -5.49
C ASP A 24 -2.93 4.41 -5.53
N VAL A 25 -3.80 4.16 -4.55
CA VAL A 25 -4.55 2.91 -4.42
C VAL A 25 -6.02 3.18 -4.16
N THR A 26 -6.85 2.23 -4.58
CA THR A 26 -8.22 2.11 -4.08
C THR A 26 -8.20 1.24 -2.83
N VAL A 27 -8.88 1.68 -1.78
CA VAL A 27 -8.90 1.07 -0.46
C VAL A 27 -10.32 0.62 -0.16
N ARG A 28 -10.45 -0.64 0.26
CA ARG A 28 -11.69 -1.21 0.78
C ARG A 28 -11.41 -1.79 2.16
N ALA A 29 -12.00 -1.21 3.20
CA ALA A 29 -11.89 -1.71 4.56
C ALA A 29 -13.13 -2.54 4.89
N ASP A 30 -12.93 -3.81 5.20
CA ASP A 30 -13.95 -4.74 5.68
C ASP A 30 -13.85 -4.86 7.21
N THR A 31 -14.71 -4.13 7.90
CA THR A 31 -14.73 -4.11 9.36
C THR A 31 -15.33 -5.37 9.97
N ALA A 32 -16.09 -6.18 9.21
CA ALA A 32 -16.63 -7.43 9.69
C ALA A 32 -15.55 -8.52 9.76
N HIS A 33 -14.67 -8.55 8.75
CA HIS A 33 -13.58 -9.53 8.65
C HIS A 33 -12.23 -8.99 9.14
N GLN A 34 -12.15 -7.71 9.55
CA GLN A 34 -10.93 -7.04 10.01
C GLN A 34 -9.81 -7.01 8.96
N VAL A 35 -10.18 -6.89 7.68
CA VAL A 35 -9.24 -6.88 6.56
C VAL A 35 -9.34 -5.59 5.74
N VAL A 36 -8.28 -5.28 5.03
CA VAL A 36 -8.17 -4.14 4.11
C VAL A 36 -7.66 -4.65 2.78
N SER A 37 -8.42 -4.44 1.71
CA SER A 37 -7.96 -4.64 0.34
C SER A 37 -7.44 -3.33 -0.22
N LEU A 38 -6.22 -3.37 -0.78
CA LEU A 38 -5.65 -2.31 -1.61
C LEU A 38 -5.63 -2.77 -3.06
N THR A 39 -6.23 -1.99 -3.95
CA THR A 39 -6.16 -2.19 -5.40
C THR A 39 -5.23 -1.14 -6.00
N GLU A 40 -4.13 -1.58 -6.59
CA GLU A 40 -3.17 -0.73 -7.29
C GLU A 40 -3.71 -0.28 -8.67
N PRO A 41 -3.11 0.75 -9.31
CA PRO A 41 -3.59 1.26 -10.59
C PRO A 41 -3.54 0.26 -11.74
N ASP A 42 -2.70 -0.76 -11.64
CA ASP A 42 -2.61 -1.88 -12.58
C ASP A 42 -3.71 -2.94 -12.37
N GLY A 43 -4.56 -2.75 -11.35
CA GLY A 43 -5.65 -3.65 -10.99
C GLY A 43 -5.24 -4.79 -10.05
N GLN A 44 -3.98 -4.88 -9.61
CA GLN A 44 -3.55 -5.87 -8.62
C GLN A 44 -4.21 -5.57 -7.26
N GLU A 45 -4.84 -6.58 -6.67
CA GLU A 45 -5.41 -6.48 -5.33
C GLU A 45 -4.54 -7.21 -4.31
N HIS A 46 -4.28 -6.53 -3.19
CA HIS A 46 -3.53 -7.04 -2.07
C HIS A 46 -4.36 -6.91 -0.79
N THR A 47 -4.40 -7.97 0.02
CA THR A 47 -5.13 -7.98 1.29
C THR A 47 -4.18 -7.85 2.47
N TYR A 48 -4.58 -7.03 3.42
CA TYR A 48 -3.84 -6.74 4.65
C TYR A 48 -4.77 -6.74 5.86
N VAL A 49 -4.18 -6.69 7.05
CA VAL A 49 -4.85 -6.43 8.32
C VAL A 49 -4.34 -5.14 8.94
N THR A 50 -5.14 -4.54 9.82
CA THR A 50 -4.75 -3.37 10.61
C THR A 50 -5.59 -3.33 11.88
N ASP A 51 -4.99 -2.90 13.00
CA ASP A 51 -5.70 -2.73 14.27
C ASP A 51 -6.75 -1.59 14.18
N ASP A 52 -6.53 -0.65 13.26
CA ASP A 52 -7.34 0.57 13.11
C ASP A 52 -8.42 0.46 12.01
N VAL A 53 -8.89 -0.76 11.68
CA VAL A 53 -9.73 -1.00 10.48
C VAL A 53 -11.04 -0.20 10.49
N ARG A 54 -11.61 0.06 11.68
CA ARG A 54 -12.83 0.87 11.83
C ARG A 54 -12.57 2.34 11.52
N GLU A 55 -11.47 2.88 12.03
CA GLU A 55 -11.06 4.25 11.76
C GLU A 55 -10.73 4.43 10.27
N LEU A 56 -10.00 3.47 9.70
CA LEU A 56 -9.68 3.45 8.28
C LEU A 56 -10.94 3.38 7.40
N ALA A 57 -11.94 2.58 7.77
CA ALA A 57 -13.21 2.50 7.05
C ALA A 57 -13.94 3.85 7.03
N LEU A 58 -13.94 4.59 8.14
CA LEU A 58 -14.52 5.93 8.22
C LEU A 58 -13.75 6.92 7.33
N ALA A 59 -12.42 6.89 7.41
CA ALA A 59 -11.56 7.76 6.62
C ALA A 59 -11.73 7.53 5.10
N THR A 60 -11.78 6.27 4.67
CA THR A 60 -11.88 5.91 3.25
C THR A 60 -13.27 6.20 2.67
N GLN A 61 -14.35 6.13 3.45
CA GLN A 61 -15.67 6.60 3.00
C GLN A 61 -15.64 8.07 2.59
N HIS A 62 -14.91 8.91 3.32
CA HIS A 62 -14.77 10.34 3.01
C HIS A 62 -13.96 10.60 1.73
N THR A 63 -12.94 9.77 1.45
CA THR A 63 -12.07 9.94 0.27
C THR A 63 -12.57 9.20 -0.97
N ARG A 64 -13.73 8.53 -0.89
CA ARG A 64 -14.26 7.61 -1.91
C ARG A 64 -13.31 6.44 -2.18
N GLY A 65 -12.75 5.88 -1.12
CA GLY A 65 -11.83 4.76 -1.18
C GLY A 65 -10.42 5.14 -1.65
N ARG A 66 -10.05 6.42 -1.76
CA ARG A 66 -8.72 6.80 -2.26
C ARG A 66 -7.69 6.88 -1.13
N GLY A 67 -6.51 6.33 -1.37
CA GLY A 67 -5.35 6.44 -0.49
C GLY A 67 -4.03 6.33 -1.26
N GLN A 68 -2.91 6.47 -0.55
CA GLN A 68 -1.57 6.24 -1.08
C GLN A 68 -0.87 5.19 -0.24
N TRP A 69 -0.32 4.17 -0.90
CA TRP A 69 0.38 3.05 -0.27
C TRP A 69 1.89 3.18 -0.40
N CYS A 70 2.59 2.94 0.70
CA CYS A 70 4.04 2.79 0.70
C CYS A 70 4.44 1.42 1.27
N ALA A 71 4.82 0.50 0.38
CA ALA A 71 5.21 -0.86 0.73
C ALA A 71 6.40 -0.90 1.70
N LYS A 72 7.42 -0.06 1.47
CA LYS A 72 8.63 0.03 2.30
C LYS A 72 8.33 0.24 3.78
N TYR A 73 7.34 1.09 4.10
CA TYR A 73 6.95 1.40 5.48
C TYR A 73 5.71 0.64 5.94
N ARG A 74 5.11 -0.14 5.05
CA ARG A 74 3.79 -0.75 5.22
C ARG A 74 2.74 0.26 5.72
N ARG A 75 2.75 1.44 5.11
CA ARG A 75 1.90 2.56 5.52
C ARG A 75 0.94 2.96 4.42
N LEU A 76 -0.32 3.08 4.79
CA LEU A 76 -1.37 3.66 3.99
C LEU A 76 -1.63 5.09 4.47
N LEU A 77 -1.54 6.05 3.57
CA LEU A 77 -1.98 7.42 3.77
C LEU A 77 -3.40 7.57 3.20
N VAL A 78 -4.35 8.04 4.01
CA VAL A 78 -5.69 8.43 3.54
C VAL A 78 -5.82 9.96 3.64
N PRO A 79 -5.76 10.69 2.51
CA PRO A 79 -5.77 12.15 2.52
C PRO A 79 -7.02 12.73 3.21
N GLY A 80 -6.82 13.59 4.21
CA GLY A 80 -7.92 14.24 4.92
C GLY A 80 -8.59 13.39 6.01
N ALA A 81 -8.11 12.17 6.27
CA ALA A 81 -8.61 11.31 7.34
C ALA A 81 -8.65 12.00 8.71
N SER A 82 -7.62 12.77 9.06
CA SER A 82 -7.58 13.53 10.32
C SER A 82 -8.76 14.48 10.54
N ARG A 83 -9.41 14.97 9.46
CA ARG A 83 -10.59 15.85 9.55
C ARG A 83 -11.86 15.09 9.93
N VAL A 84 -11.91 13.78 9.70
CA VAL A 84 -13.09 12.94 9.92
C VAL A 84 -12.93 12.00 11.10
N THR A 85 -11.71 11.54 11.41
CA THR A 85 -11.46 10.65 12.54
C THR A 85 -10.95 11.40 13.78
N GLY A 86 -10.44 12.62 13.62
CA GLY A 86 -9.71 13.34 14.67
C GLY A 86 -8.33 12.76 14.97
N GLY A 87 -7.93 11.69 14.26
CA GLY A 87 -6.68 10.96 14.43
C GLY A 87 -5.64 11.27 13.35
N MET A 88 -4.69 10.35 13.17
CA MET A 88 -3.65 10.44 12.15
C MET A 88 -4.18 10.01 10.78
N SER A 89 -3.57 10.53 9.72
CA SER A 89 -3.92 10.12 8.35
C SER A 89 -3.16 8.89 7.85
N PHE A 90 -2.31 8.29 8.70
CA PHE A 90 -1.46 7.16 8.35
C PHE A 90 -1.90 5.92 9.13
N TYR A 91 -2.10 4.83 8.40
CA TYR A 91 -2.49 3.53 8.94
C TYR A 91 -1.40 2.51 8.64
N LYS A 92 -1.00 1.74 9.64
CA LYS A 92 -0.06 0.63 9.46
C LYS A 92 -0.84 -0.60 8.99
N LEU A 93 -0.40 -1.20 7.89
CA LEU A 93 -1.01 -2.43 7.37
C LEU A 93 -0.02 -3.57 7.51
N GLU A 94 -0.49 -4.75 7.88
CA GLU A 94 0.34 -5.96 7.96
C GLU A 94 -0.21 -7.01 6.99
N PRO A 95 0.65 -7.86 6.41
CA PRO A 95 0.19 -9.01 5.62
C PRO A 95 -0.74 -9.89 6.44
N VAL A 96 -1.75 -10.48 5.80
CA VAL A 96 -2.60 -11.48 6.46
C VAL A 96 -1.71 -12.67 6.89
N PRO A 97 -1.78 -13.12 8.15
CA PRO A 97 -1.03 -14.29 8.60
C PRO A 97 -1.46 -15.53 7.80
N ALA A 98 -0.46 -16.33 7.40
CA ALA A 98 -0.65 -17.56 6.64
C ALA A 98 -1.31 -18.68 7.47
#